data_AF-A0A0M0WWY3-F1
#
_entry.id   AF-A0A0M0WWY3-F1
#
_cell.length_a   1.000
_cell.length_b   1.000
_cell.length_c   1.000
_cell.angle_alpha   90.00
_cell.angle_beta   90.00
_cell.angle_gamma   90.00
#
_symmetry.space_group_name_H-M   'P 1'
#
loop_
_entity.id
_entity.type
_entity.pdbx_description
1 polymer ?
#
loop_
_entity_poly.entity_id
_entity_poly.type
_entity_poly.pdbx_seq_one_letter_code
_entity_poly.pdbx_strand_id
1 'polypeptide(L)'
;MKFSFIKDNSDLQFSKIKSNEVERVEDELGIVFPKELKQFLTEIGYGSFVGEEELDENCVLSAASIRDFRLRQGFFDAYPSYDEESKLVFFIGWESVPFSIGLTDGEQNAVYDNERMIANSLEEFLFKIIEDPEYYQQD
;
A
#
# COMPACT_ATOMS: atom_id res chain seq x y z
N MET A 1 -7.44 9.43 -14.99
CA MET A 1 -7.38 8.80 -13.65
C MET A 1 -5.93 8.81 -13.25
N LYS A 2 -5.62 9.09 -11.98
CA LYS A 2 -4.23 9.22 -11.50
C LYS A 2 -3.43 7.93 -11.74
N PHE A 3 -4.05 6.77 -11.53
CA PHE A 3 -3.43 5.46 -11.67
C PHE A 3 -3.77 4.73 -12.98
N SER A 4 -4.01 5.45 -14.08
CA SER A 4 -4.38 4.81 -15.37
C SER A 4 -3.31 3.85 -15.89
N PHE A 5 -2.03 4.14 -15.63
CA PHE A 5 -0.90 3.31 -16.03
C PHE A 5 -0.91 1.91 -15.40
N ILE A 6 -1.61 1.71 -14.28
CA ILE A 6 -1.85 0.39 -13.68
C ILE A 6 -3.12 -0.23 -14.26
N LYS A 7 -4.20 0.56 -14.29
CA LYS A 7 -5.51 0.10 -14.78
C LYS A 7 -5.47 -0.45 -16.21
N ASP A 8 -4.65 0.16 -17.05
CA ASP A 8 -4.53 -0.16 -18.47
C ASP A 8 -3.48 -1.26 -18.74
N ASN A 9 -2.77 -1.73 -17.70
CA ASN A 9 -1.77 -2.78 -17.80
C ASN A 9 -2.40 -4.14 -17.42
N SER A 10 -2.65 -4.99 -18.43
CA SER A 10 -3.29 -6.30 -18.23
C SER A 10 -2.38 -7.35 -17.58
N ASP A 11 -1.09 -7.09 -17.48
CA ASP A 11 -0.12 -8.04 -16.90
C ASP A 11 -0.12 -7.95 -15.36
N LEU A 12 -0.68 -6.88 -14.79
CA LEU A 12 -0.77 -6.67 -13.34
C LEU A 12 -2.00 -7.36 -12.75
N GLN A 13 -1.82 -8.01 -11.60
CA GLN A 13 -2.89 -8.77 -10.94
C GLN A 13 -3.50 -8.00 -9.78
N PHE A 14 -4.49 -7.17 -10.09
CA PHE A 14 -5.24 -6.40 -9.09
C PHE A 14 -6.67 -6.91 -8.93
N SER A 15 -7.07 -7.06 -7.67
CA SER A 15 -8.42 -7.42 -7.25
C SER A 15 -9.16 -6.20 -6.71
N LYS A 16 -10.40 -6.01 -7.17
CA LYS A 16 -11.24 -4.91 -6.70
C LYS A 16 -11.71 -5.15 -5.26
N ILE A 17 -11.70 -4.11 -4.45
CA ILE A 17 -12.33 -4.13 -3.13
C ILE A 17 -13.85 -4.13 -3.22
N LYS A 18 -14.50 -4.51 -2.12
CA LYS A 18 -15.96 -4.32 -1.98
C LYS A 18 -16.27 -2.84 -1.76
N SER A 19 -17.43 -2.41 -2.25
CA SER A 19 -17.95 -1.07 -1.96
C SER A 19 -18.05 -0.90 -0.45
N ASN A 20 -17.45 0.15 0.12
CA ASN A 20 -17.37 0.49 1.57
C ASN A 20 -16.25 -0.15 2.41
N GLU A 21 -15.36 -0.96 1.83
CA GLU A 21 -14.36 -1.68 2.60
C GLU A 21 -13.37 -0.74 3.30
N VAL A 22 -12.93 0.31 2.61
CA VAL A 22 -12.02 1.32 3.16
C VAL A 22 -12.68 2.06 4.32
N GLU A 23 -13.91 2.55 4.13
CA GLU A 23 -14.64 3.30 5.17
C GLU A 23 -14.83 2.48 6.44
N ARG A 24 -15.12 1.18 6.31
CA ARG A 24 -15.26 0.30 7.48
C ARG A 24 -13.96 0.15 8.25
N VAL A 25 -12.83 0.03 7.54
CA VAL A 25 -11.51 -0.09 8.18
C VAL A 25 -11.10 1.23 8.83
N GLU A 26 -11.38 2.37 8.17
CA GLU A 26 -11.19 3.70 8.76
C GLU A 26 -11.95 3.83 10.09
N ASP A 27 -13.22 3.44 10.12
CA ASP A 27 -14.06 3.44 11.34
C ASP A 27 -13.53 2.49 12.42
N GLU A 28 -13.12 1.27 12.05
CA GLU A 28 -12.59 0.26 12.98
C GLU A 28 -11.27 0.71 13.63
N LEU A 29 -10.39 1.37 12.87
CA LEU A 29 -9.09 1.83 13.33
C LEU A 29 -9.12 3.23 13.96
N GLY A 30 -10.19 4.01 13.72
CA GLY A 30 -10.26 5.42 14.13
C GLY A 30 -9.26 6.31 13.38
N ILE A 31 -8.91 5.96 12.15
CA ILE A 31 -7.99 6.72 11.28
C ILE A 31 -8.65 7.02 9.93
N VAL A 32 -8.17 8.04 9.24
CA VAL A 32 -8.58 8.33 7.86
C VAL A 32 -7.43 7.91 6.95
N PHE A 33 -7.72 7.11 5.93
CA PHE A 33 -6.73 6.69 4.96
C PHE A 33 -6.27 7.91 4.15
N PRO A 34 -4.97 7.99 3.79
CA PRO A 34 -4.47 9.05 2.95
C PRO A 34 -5.21 9.08 1.61
N LYS A 35 -5.45 10.29 1.08
CA LYS A 35 -6.29 10.48 -0.12
C LYS A 35 -5.82 9.64 -1.30
N GLU A 36 -4.52 9.55 -1.53
CA GLU A 36 -3.97 8.75 -2.62
C GLU A 36 -4.25 7.26 -2.45
N LEU A 37 -4.06 6.73 -1.23
CA LEU A 37 -4.30 5.32 -0.95
C LEU A 37 -5.79 4.97 -1.07
N LYS A 38 -6.66 5.82 -0.52
CA LYS A 38 -8.12 5.65 -0.63
C LYS A 38 -8.57 5.67 -2.09
N GLN A 39 -8.04 6.60 -2.88
CA GLN A 39 -8.31 6.65 -4.32
C GLN A 39 -7.80 5.39 -5.04
N PHE A 40 -6.58 4.95 -4.73
CA PHE A 40 -5.97 3.76 -5.33
C PHE A 40 -6.81 2.50 -5.06
N LEU A 41 -7.12 2.22 -3.80
CA LEU A 41 -7.91 1.06 -3.40
C LEU A 41 -9.31 1.08 -4.03
N THR A 42 -9.92 2.27 -4.19
CA THR A 42 -11.26 2.40 -4.78
C THR A 42 -11.26 2.26 -6.30
N GLU A 43 -10.29 2.86 -6.99
CA GLU A 43 -10.23 2.86 -8.46
C GLU A 43 -9.60 1.58 -9.04
N ILE A 44 -8.60 1.04 -8.35
CA ILE A 44 -7.79 -0.10 -8.79
C ILE A 44 -8.08 -1.32 -7.92
N GLY A 45 -7.91 -1.18 -6.61
CA GLY A 45 -7.98 -2.30 -5.66
C GLY A 45 -6.63 -2.57 -5.00
N TYR A 46 -6.38 -3.84 -4.70
CA TYR A 46 -5.15 -4.34 -4.09
C TYR A 46 -4.60 -5.51 -4.91
N GLY A 47 -3.34 -5.88 -4.73
CA GLY A 47 -2.72 -6.95 -5.50
C GLY A 47 -1.27 -6.66 -5.84
N SER A 48 -0.71 -7.51 -6.69
CA SER A 48 0.73 -7.55 -6.93
C SER A 48 1.16 -6.91 -8.25
N PHE A 49 2.34 -6.30 -8.21
CA PHE A 49 3.10 -5.90 -9.39
C PHE A 49 3.96 -7.04 -9.94
N VAL A 50 4.27 -8.05 -9.10
CA VAL A 50 5.07 -9.23 -9.46
C VAL A 50 4.42 -10.48 -8.84
N GLY A 51 4.05 -11.46 -9.67
CA GLY A 51 3.38 -12.68 -9.18
C GLY A 51 1.86 -12.57 -9.15
N GLU A 52 1.21 -13.49 -8.43
CA GLU A 52 -0.25 -13.67 -8.47
C GLU A 52 -0.93 -13.40 -7.10
N GLU A 53 -0.19 -13.39 -5.99
CA GLU A 53 -0.77 -13.30 -4.64
C GLU A 53 -0.53 -11.94 -3.95
N GLU A 54 -1.49 -11.52 -3.10
CA GLU A 54 -1.44 -10.27 -2.31
C GLU A 54 -0.32 -10.25 -1.26
N LEU A 55 0.34 -11.39 -0.99
CA LEU A 55 1.46 -11.48 -0.05
C LEU A 55 2.76 -11.93 -0.73
N ASP A 56 2.79 -11.88 -2.07
CA ASP A 56 4.02 -11.95 -2.84
C ASP A 56 4.84 -10.65 -2.66
N GLU A 57 5.86 -10.47 -3.50
CA GLU A 57 6.69 -9.28 -3.51
C GLU A 57 6.06 -8.18 -4.36
N ASN A 58 6.30 -6.94 -3.95
CA ASN A 58 5.77 -5.75 -4.60
C ASN A 58 4.24 -5.78 -4.71
N CYS A 59 3.56 -5.88 -3.57
CA CYS A 59 2.11 -5.91 -3.52
C CYS A 59 1.53 -4.76 -2.70
N VAL A 60 0.42 -4.19 -3.19
CA VAL A 60 -0.44 -3.29 -2.40
C VAL A 60 -1.38 -4.17 -1.59
N LEU A 61 -1.43 -3.94 -0.29
CA LEU A 61 -2.29 -4.64 0.64
C LEU A 61 -3.75 -4.18 0.50
N SER A 62 -4.69 -5.11 0.70
CA SER A 62 -6.12 -4.80 0.86
C SER A 62 -6.36 -3.99 2.14
N ALA A 63 -7.51 -3.30 2.21
CA ALA A 63 -7.87 -2.56 3.41
C ALA A 63 -7.93 -3.45 4.65
N ALA A 64 -8.41 -4.69 4.51
CA ALA A 64 -8.42 -5.69 5.58
C ALA A 64 -6.99 -6.08 6.01
N SER A 65 -6.08 -6.35 5.07
CA SER A 65 -4.68 -6.64 5.37
C SER A 65 -3.98 -5.47 6.06
N ILE A 66 -4.26 -4.23 5.64
CA ILE A 66 -3.75 -3.01 6.29
C ILE A 66 -4.23 -2.92 7.75
N ARG A 67 -5.53 -3.19 7.99
CA ARG A 67 -6.08 -3.27 9.35
C ARG A 67 -5.38 -4.33 10.18
N ASP A 68 -5.24 -5.53 9.63
CA ASP A 68 -4.66 -6.66 10.35
C ASP A 68 -3.18 -6.41 10.63
N PHE A 69 -2.46 -5.74 9.73
CA PHE A 69 -1.10 -5.27 9.96
C PHE A 69 -1.05 -4.29 11.14
N ARG A 70 -1.91 -3.25 11.10
CA ARG A 70 -1.97 -2.22 12.15
C ARG A 70 -2.36 -2.78 13.52
N LEU A 71 -3.25 -3.76 13.57
CA LEU A 71 -3.68 -4.42 14.80
C LEU A 71 -2.77 -5.60 15.19
N ARG A 72 -1.77 -5.92 14.36
CA ARG A 72 -0.87 -7.07 14.52
C ARG A 72 -1.61 -8.39 14.70
N GLN A 73 -2.54 -8.67 13.78
CA GLN A 73 -3.39 -9.84 13.82
C GLN A 73 -2.97 -10.88 12.76
N GLY A 74 -3.16 -12.15 13.10
CA GLY A 74 -2.93 -13.26 12.18
C GLY A 74 -1.46 -13.34 11.74
N PHE A 75 -1.23 -13.34 10.42
CA PHE A 75 0.10 -13.41 9.84
C PHE A 75 1.01 -12.25 10.25
N PHE A 76 0.44 -11.07 10.50
CA PHE A 76 1.20 -9.85 10.79
C PHE A 76 1.71 -9.74 12.24
N ASP A 77 1.33 -10.65 13.14
CA ASP A 77 1.85 -10.66 14.52
C ASP A 77 3.39 -10.87 14.56
N ALA A 78 3.92 -11.61 13.58
CA ALA A 78 5.34 -11.90 13.45
C ALA A 78 6.19 -10.72 12.93
N TYR A 79 5.57 -9.69 12.36
CA TYR A 79 6.30 -8.51 11.90
C TYR A 79 6.80 -7.69 13.09
N PRO A 80 7.99 -7.04 12.94
CA PRO A 80 8.41 -5.99 13.87
C PRO A 80 7.33 -4.92 14.06
N SER A 81 7.39 -4.21 15.18
CA SER A 81 6.47 -3.09 15.41
C SER A 81 6.82 -1.92 14.49
N TYR A 82 6.02 -1.72 13.44
CA TYR A 82 6.02 -0.52 12.60
C TYR A 82 4.97 0.50 13.07
N ASP A 83 4.56 0.44 14.34
CA ASP A 83 3.57 1.34 14.92
C ASP A 83 4.07 2.79 14.95
N GLU A 84 3.72 3.53 13.91
CA GLU A 84 3.85 4.97 13.84
C GLU A 84 2.45 5.60 13.75
N GLU A 85 2.10 6.50 14.66
CA GLU A 85 0.79 7.19 14.63
C GLU A 85 0.59 8.03 13.37
N SER A 86 1.68 8.43 12.71
CA SER A 86 1.68 9.29 11.54
C SER A 86 1.81 8.55 10.21
N LYS A 87 1.87 7.22 10.19
CA LYS A 87 2.05 6.42 8.97
C LYS A 87 1.20 5.15 8.99
N LEU A 88 1.00 4.58 7.81
CA LEU A 88 0.25 3.34 7.63
C LEU A 88 1.00 2.43 6.68
N VAL A 89 1.28 1.19 7.09
CA VAL A 89 1.82 0.18 6.16
C VAL A 89 0.75 -0.17 5.14
N PHE A 90 1.10 -0.12 3.86
CA PHE A 90 0.15 -0.34 2.77
C PHE A 90 0.71 -1.25 1.66
N PHE A 91 2.01 -1.52 1.69
CA PHE A 91 2.70 -2.22 0.62
C PHE A 91 3.78 -3.14 1.18
N ILE A 92 3.93 -4.32 0.58
CA ILE A 92 5.00 -5.27 0.90
C ILE A 92 5.87 -5.41 -0.35
N GLY A 93 7.14 -5.03 -0.24
CA GLY A 93 8.12 -5.15 -1.31
C GLY A 93 8.86 -6.49 -1.27
N TRP A 94 10.03 -6.49 -1.91
CA TRP A 94 10.95 -7.62 -1.94
C TRP A 94 11.28 -8.16 -0.55
N GLU A 95 11.46 -9.49 -0.42
CA GLU A 95 11.74 -10.16 0.85
C GLU A 95 10.78 -9.79 2.01
N SER A 96 9.53 -9.48 1.66
CA SER A 96 8.48 -9.10 2.60
C SER A 96 8.75 -7.79 3.37
N VAL A 97 9.54 -6.87 2.81
CA VAL A 97 9.82 -5.57 3.44
C VAL A 97 8.59 -4.66 3.39
N PRO A 98 8.08 -4.16 4.52
CA PRO A 98 6.91 -3.29 4.53
C PRO A 98 7.27 -1.83 4.25
N PHE A 99 6.47 -1.20 3.39
CA PHE A 99 6.53 0.23 3.10
C PHE A 99 5.28 0.92 3.65
N SER A 100 5.47 2.16 4.13
CA SER A 100 4.41 2.93 4.77
C SER A 100 4.14 4.24 4.05
N ILE A 101 2.91 4.71 4.16
CA ILE A 101 2.44 5.98 3.61
C ILE A 101 2.07 6.93 4.74
N GLY A 102 2.37 8.22 4.58
CA GLY A 102 2.05 9.24 5.57
C GLY A 102 0.54 9.45 5.74
N LEU A 103 0.06 9.43 6.98
CA LEU A 103 -1.32 9.77 7.37
C LEU A 103 -1.48 11.30 7.38
N THR A 104 -1.72 11.87 6.19
CA THR A 104 -1.89 13.32 6.02
C THR A 104 -3.11 13.63 5.16
N ASP A 105 -3.72 14.80 5.39
CA ASP A 105 -4.87 15.30 4.61
C ASP A 105 -4.47 15.91 3.25
N GLY A 106 -3.19 15.81 2.88
CA GLY A 106 -2.63 16.36 1.65
C GLY A 106 -3.11 15.63 0.39
N GLU A 107 -2.99 16.30 -0.76
CA GLU A 107 -3.26 15.70 -2.09
C GLU A 107 -2.17 14.74 -2.56
N GLN A 108 -1.02 14.78 -1.88
CA GLN A 108 0.12 13.88 -2.03
C GLN A 108 0.52 13.38 -0.66
N ASN A 109 0.80 12.10 -0.59
CA ASN A 109 1.11 11.38 0.63
C ASN A 109 2.45 10.67 0.42
N ALA A 110 3.46 11.13 1.16
CA ALA A 110 4.81 10.60 1.04
C ALA A 110 4.86 9.11 1.41
N VAL A 111 5.74 8.36 0.74
CA VAL A 111 6.01 6.95 1.00
C VAL A 111 7.37 6.79 1.67
N TYR A 112 7.44 5.88 2.62
CA TYR A 112 8.58 5.66 3.49
C TYR A 112 9.00 4.20 3.51
N ASP A 113 10.32 4.00 3.46
CA ASP A 113 10.99 2.80 3.95
C ASP A 113 11.42 3.09 5.39
N ASN A 114 10.67 2.54 6.35
CA ASN A 114 10.86 2.81 7.77
C ASN A 114 10.79 4.32 8.06
N GLU A 115 11.86 4.94 8.56
CA GLU A 115 11.92 6.40 8.79
C GLU A 115 12.28 7.22 7.54
N ARG A 116 12.82 6.60 6.50
CA ARG A 116 13.34 7.29 5.31
C ARG A 116 12.22 7.53 4.32
N MET A 117 11.96 8.80 3.99
CA MET A 117 11.11 9.15 2.85
C MET A 117 11.79 8.74 1.53
N ILE A 118 11.07 7.97 0.70
CA ILE A 118 11.57 7.44 -0.57
C ILE A 118 10.80 7.93 -1.79
N ALA A 119 9.59 8.47 -1.60
CA ALA A 119 8.80 9.13 -2.63
C ALA A 119 7.92 10.22 -2.01
N ASN A 120 7.60 11.26 -2.79
CA ASN A 120 6.77 12.38 -2.32
C ASN A 120 5.27 12.08 -2.45
N SER A 121 4.91 11.07 -3.24
CA SER A 121 3.54 10.63 -3.46
C SER A 121 3.46 9.12 -3.72
N LEU A 122 2.27 8.55 -3.51
CA LEU A 122 1.98 7.16 -3.88
C LEU A 122 2.12 6.94 -5.39
N GLU A 123 1.70 7.90 -6.20
CA GLU A 123 1.83 7.82 -7.66
C GLU A 123 3.30 7.73 -8.10
N GLU A 124 4.18 8.57 -7.54
CA GLU A 124 5.61 8.53 -7.83
C GLU A 124 6.22 7.17 -7.46
N PHE A 125 5.89 6.67 -6.26
CA PHE A 125 6.35 5.38 -5.77
C PHE A 125 5.95 4.23 -6.71
N LEU A 126 4.66 4.15 -7.07
CA LEU A 126 4.16 3.08 -7.94
C LEU A 126 4.70 3.17 -9.37
N PHE A 127 4.90 4.39 -9.88
CA PHE A 127 5.49 4.58 -11.20
C PHE A 127 6.90 3.99 -11.28
N LYS A 128 7.71 4.16 -10.22
CA LYS A 128 9.05 3.58 -10.15
C LYS A 128 9.07 2.05 -10.19
N ILE A 129 8.15 1.41 -9.48
CA ILE A 129 8.03 -0.07 -9.49
C ILE A 129 7.66 -0.58 -10.88
N ILE A 130 6.85 0.17 -11.64
CA ILE A 130 6.46 -0.25 -13.00
C ILE A 130 7.59 -0.03 -14.01
N GLU A 131 8.36 1.06 -13.87
CA GLU A 131 9.55 1.27 -14.71
C GLU A 131 10.61 0.18 -14.45
N ASP A 132 10.76 -0.22 -13.18
CA ASP A 132 11.72 -1.20 -12.72
C ASP A 132 11.20 -1.90 -11.44
N PRO A 133 10.76 -3.17 -11.54
CA PRO A 133 10.26 -3.91 -10.37
C PRO A 133 11.30 -4.08 -9.25
N GLU A 134 12.58 -3.92 -9.56
CA GLU A 134 13.69 -4.05 -8.61
C GLU A 134 14.08 -2.70 -7.98
N TYR A 135 13.43 -1.60 -8.36
CA TYR A 135 13.85 -0.23 -8.01
C TYR A 135 14.05 0.04 -6.51
N TYR A 136 13.22 -0.59 -5.67
CA TYR A 136 13.26 -0.45 -4.21
C TYR A 136 13.85 -1.68 -3.50
N GLN A 137 14.49 -2.61 -4.23
CA GLN A 137 15.30 -3.64 -3.59
C GLN A 137 16.45 -2.99 -2.84
N GLN A 138 16.71 -3.46 -1.61
CA GLN A 138 17.88 -3.02 -0.84
C GLN A 138 19.10 -3.82 -1.31
N ASP A 139 20.26 -3.15 -1.39
CA ASP A 139 21.58 -3.78 -1.65
C ASP A 139 22.07 -4.64 -0.46
#